data_AF-A0A531J5U7-F1
#
_entry.id   AF-A0A531J5U7-F1
#
_cell.length_a   1.000
_cell.length_b   1.000
_cell.length_c   1.000
_cell.angle_alpha   90.00
_cell.angle_beta   90.00
_cell.angle_gamma   90.00
#
_symmetry.space_group_name_H-M   'P 1'
#
loop_
_entity.id
_entity.type
_entity.pdbx_description
1 polymer ?
#
loop_
_entity_poly.entity_id
_entity_poly.type
_entity_poly.pdbx_seq_one_letter_code
_entity_poly.pdbx_strand_id
1 'polypeptide(L)'
;MDKRIFWLALGSFAISTEGFVISSLLPDIAADAGISVPLAGSLITAFALAYAFGAPVLATLTGEWDRRSVILWTLVFFVLGNVVAALSSSFELLLIARIIMALSSGLFAATAQGTAVALVDDHHRARAIAVVVGGTTVA
;
A
#
# COMPACT_ATOMS: atom_id res chain seq x y z
N MET A 1 1.42 -24.52 -7.55
CA MET A 1 1.30 -23.15 -6.99
C MET A 1 -0.13 -22.94 -6.52
N ASP A 2 -0.30 -22.46 -5.30
CA ASP A 2 -1.62 -22.18 -4.74
C ASP A 2 -2.28 -20.99 -5.47
N LYS A 3 -3.56 -21.15 -5.86
CA LYS A 3 -4.32 -20.12 -6.59
C LYS A 3 -4.48 -18.83 -5.78
N ARG A 4 -4.43 -18.91 -4.45
CA ARG A 4 -4.58 -17.76 -3.55
C ARG A 4 -3.46 -16.73 -3.72
N ILE A 5 -2.29 -17.14 -4.22
CA ILE A 5 -1.17 -16.23 -4.47
C ILE A 5 -1.51 -15.20 -5.55
N PHE A 6 -2.34 -15.54 -6.53
CA PHE A 6 -2.77 -14.59 -7.55
C PHE A 6 -3.68 -13.49 -6.99
N TRP A 7 -4.48 -13.79 -5.96
CA TRP A 7 -5.27 -12.77 -5.27
C TRP A 7 -4.37 -11.79 -4.48
N LEU A 8 -3.29 -12.29 -3.89
CA LEU A 8 -2.29 -11.46 -3.22
C LEU A 8 -1.57 -10.55 -4.23
N ALA A 9 -1.19 -11.11 -5.39
CA ALA A 9 -0.60 -10.34 -6.48
C ALA A 9 -1.56 -9.26 -7.03
N LEU A 10 -2.85 -9.57 -7.16
CA LEU A 10 -3.85 -8.59 -7.58
C LEU A 10 -4.00 -7.44 -6.57
N GLY A 11 -3.95 -7.75 -5.27
CA GLY A 11 -3.95 -6.71 -4.23
C GLY A 11 -2.70 -5.83 -4.29
N SER A 12 -1.51 -6.44 -4.50
CA SER A 12 -0.27 -5.70 -4.71
C SER A 12 -0.35 -4.78 -5.94
N PHE A 13 -0.89 -5.27 -7.06
CA PHE A 13 -1.13 -4.47 -8.26
C PHE A 13 -2.04 -3.26 -7.98
N ALA A 14 -3.19 -3.49 -7.35
CA ALA A 14 -4.17 -2.44 -7.08
C ALA A 14 -3.60 -1.34 -6.17
N ILE A 15 -2.88 -1.71 -5.11
CA ILE A 15 -2.26 -0.76 -4.19
C ILE A 15 -1.11 0.00 -4.86
N SER A 16 -0.28 -0.67 -5.67
CA SER A 16 0.86 -0.04 -6.35
C SER A 16 0.42 0.92 -7.46
N THR A 17 -0.68 0.62 -8.15
CA THR A 17 -1.24 1.51 -9.20
C THR A 17 -1.51 2.90 -8.65
N GLU A 18 -2.16 2.99 -7.49
CA GLU A 18 -2.44 4.25 -6.80
C GLU A 18 -1.16 5.01 -6.45
N GLY A 19 -0.16 4.31 -5.90
CA GLY A 19 1.11 4.90 -5.50
C GLY A 19 1.90 5.52 -6.66
N PHE A 20 1.80 4.97 -7.86
CA PHE A 20 2.51 5.51 -9.04
C PHE A 20 1.76 6.67 -9.72
N VAL A 21 0.43 6.60 -9.77
CA VAL A 21 -0.41 7.63 -10.41
C VAL A 21 -0.26 9.01 -9.77
N ILE A 22 0.02 9.09 -8.46
CA ILE A 22 0.16 10.39 -7.79
C ILE A 22 1.27 11.27 -8.40
N SER A 23 2.36 10.65 -8.87
CA SER A 23 3.51 11.40 -9.40
C SER A 23 3.14 12.22 -10.62
N SER A 24 2.28 11.68 -11.50
CA SER A 24 1.74 12.39 -12.66
C SER A 24 0.73 13.48 -12.31
N LEU A 25 0.04 13.34 -11.16
CA LEU A 25 -1.02 14.25 -10.73
C LEU A 25 -0.51 15.38 -9.82
N LEU A 26 0.78 15.38 -9.44
CA LEU A 26 1.34 16.41 -8.54
C LEU A 26 1.06 17.85 -9.00
N PRO A 27 1.19 18.22 -10.31
CA PRO A 27 0.87 19.58 -10.75
C PRO A 27 -0.60 19.95 -10.53
N ASP A 28 -1.51 19.02 -10.81
CA ASP A 28 -2.96 19.23 -10.67
C ASP A 28 -3.34 19.33 -9.18
N ILE A 29 -2.80 18.45 -8.34
CA ILE A 29 -2.97 18.51 -6.88
C ILE A 29 -2.46 19.84 -6.33
N ALA A 30 -1.32 20.33 -6.82
CA ALA A 30 -0.76 21.60 -6.38
C ALA A 30 -1.66 22.78 -6.78
N ALA A 31 -2.22 22.76 -7.99
CA ALA A 31 -3.14 23.78 -8.47
C ALA A 31 -4.45 23.79 -7.66
N ASP A 32 -5.06 22.63 -7.43
CA ASP A 32 -6.33 22.49 -6.71
C ASP A 32 -6.20 22.88 -5.23
N ALA A 33 -5.08 22.54 -4.59
CA ALA A 33 -4.82 22.89 -3.19
C ALA A 33 -4.23 24.31 -3.02
N GLY A 34 -3.91 25.02 -4.11
CA GLY A 34 -3.30 26.36 -4.06
C GLY A 34 -1.89 26.38 -3.46
N ILE A 35 -1.12 25.31 -3.64
CA ILE A 35 0.24 25.15 -3.10
C ILE A 35 1.29 25.03 -4.21
N SER A 36 2.58 25.05 -3.84
CA SER A 36 3.66 24.80 -4.80
C SER A 36 3.83 23.30 -5.09
N VAL A 37 4.27 22.96 -6.30
CA VAL A 37 4.58 21.58 -6.70
C VAL A 37 5.61 20.90 -5.78
N PRO A 38 6.69 21.58 -5.32
CA PRO A 38 7.60 21.00 -4.32
C PRO A 38 6.90 20.63 -3.01
N LEU A 39 5.94 21.43 -2.56
CA LEU A 39 5.17 21.13 -1.36
C LEU A 39 4.24 19.92 -1.59
N ALA A 40 3.57 19.84 -2.74
CA ALA A 40 2.79 18.65 -3.12
C ALA A 40 3.67 17.39 -3.17
N GLY A 41 4.92 17.51 -3.61
CA GLY A 41 5.90 16.42 -3.58
C GLY A 41 6.17 15.83 -2.19
N SER A 42 5.94 16.60 -1.11
CA SER A 42 6.05 16.08 0.26
C SER A 42 5.02 15.00 0.59
N LEU A 43 3.91 14.88 -0.15
CA LEU A 43 2.96 13.77 -0.05
C LEU A 43 3.64 12.43 -0.37
N ILE A 44 4.52 12.40 -1.38
CA ILE A 44 5.29 11.20 -1.75
C ILE A 44 6.28 10.87 -0.64
N THR A 45 7.00 11.86 -0.12
CA THR A 45 7.95 11.67 0.97
C THR A 45 7.26 11.17 2.24
N ALA A 46 6.14 11.76 2.61
CA ALA A 46 5.37 11.33 3.78
C ALA A 46 4.83 9.91 3.61
N PHE A 47 4.32 9.56 2.42
CA PHE A 47 3.91 8.20 2.10
C PHE A 47 5.09 7.23 2.25
N ALA A 48 6.26 7.54 1.68
CA ALA A 48 7.43 6.67 1.74
C ALA A 48 7.91 6.45 3.18
N LEU A 49 7.96 7.50 4.00
CA LEU A 49 8.33 7.41 5.41
C LEU A 49 7.31 6.58 6.19
N ALA A 50 6.02 6.88 6.05
CA ALA A 50 4.95 6.14 6.72
C ALA A 50 4.95 4.66 6.31
N TYR A 51 5.17 4.35 5.04
CA TYR A 51 5.30 2.98 4.56
C TYR A 51 6.52 2.29 5.19
N ALA A 52 7.69 2.92 5.13
CA ALA A 52 8.96 2.34 5.57
C ALA A 52 8.99 2.03 7.07
N PHE A 53 8.46 2.93 7.90
CA PHE A 53 8.42 2.74 9.35
C PHE A 53 7.15 2.01 9.80
N GLY A 54 6.03 2.27 9.15
CA GLY A 54 4.75 1.68 9.51
C GLY A 54 4.67 0.19 9.23
N ALA A 55 5.25 -0.27 8.11
CA ALA A 55 5.24 -1.70 7.76
C ALA A 55 5.83 -2.59 8.88
N PRO A 56 7.07 -2.40 9.36
CA PRO A 56 7.63 -3.23 10.43
C PRO A 56 6.89 -3.04 11.76
N VAL A 57 6.48 -1.81 12.11
CA VAL A 57 5.77 -1.55 13.38
C VAL A 57 4.40 -2.22 13.40
N LEU A 58 3.62 -2.09 12.33
CA LEU A 58 2.31 -2.72 12.27
C LEU A 58 2.43 -4.24 12.14
N ALA A 59 3.41 -4.74 11.39
CA ALA A 59 3.63 -6.18 11.24
C ALA A 59 3.98 -6.84 12.59
N THR A 60 4.75 -6.18 13.45
CA THR A 60 5.03 -6.69 14.80
C THR A 60 3.78 -6.63 15.68
N LEU A 61 3.02 -5.53 15.65
CA LEU A 61 1.79 -5.37 16.43
C LEU A 61 0.69 -6.36 16.03
N THR A 62 0.60 -6.74 14.75
CA THR A 62 -0.39 -7.70 14.25
C THR A 62 0.16 -9.12 14.10
N GLY A 63 1.34 -9.43 14.65
CA GLY A 63 2.02 -10.71 14.42
C GLY A 63 1.25 -11.95 14.88
N GLU A 64 0.41 -11.80 15.91
CA GLU A 64 -0.43 -12.87 16.46
C GLU A 64 -1.82 -12.96 15.81
N TRP A 65 -2.16 -12.01 14.93
CA TRP A 65 -3.47 -11.96 14.31
C TRP A 65 -3.57 -12.96 13.16
N ASP A 66 -4.81 -13.38 12.85
CA ASP A 66 -5.06 -14.17 11.65
C ASP A 66 -4.71 -13.37 10.38
N ARG A 67 -3.92 -13.98 9.50
CA ARG A 67 -3.35 -13.33 8.32
C ARG A 67 -4.42 -12.86 7.35
N ARG A 68 -5.52 -13.60 7.21
CA ARG A 68 -6.63 -13.22 6.34
C ARG A 68 -7.31 -11.96 6.89
N SER A 69 -7.51 -11.89 8.21
CA SER A 69 -8.06 -10.70 8.87
C SER A 69 -7.17 -9.47 8.65
N VAL A 70 -5.85 -9.60 8.80
CA VAL A 70 -4.89 -8.49 8.56
C VAL A 70 -4.94 -8.01 7.10
N ILE A 71 -4.96 -8.93 6.15
CA ILE A 71 -5.09 -8.60 4.72
C ILE A 71 -6.41 -7.86 4.43
N LEU A 72 -7.52 -8.31 5.01
CA LEU A 72 -8.81 -7.64 4.80
C LEU A 72 -8.83 -6.23 5.42
N TRP A 73 -8.30 -6.07 6.64
CA TRP A 73 -8.24 -4.77 7.29
C TRP A 73 -7.37 -3.78 6.53
N THR A 74 -6.19 -4.20 6.06
CA THR A 74 -5.32 -3.33 5.24
C THR A 74 -6.02 -2.87 3.97
N LEU A 75 -6.74 -3.76 3.28
CA LEU A 75 -7.54 -3.36 2.11
C LEU A 75 -8.67 -2.38 2.48
N VAL A 76 -9.37 -2.60 3.60
CA VAL A 76 -10.42 -1.69 4.08
C VAL A 76 -9.84 -0.30 4.39
N PHE A 77 -8.76 -0.22 5.17
CA PHE A 77 -8.13 1.05 5.50
C PHE A 77 -7.53 1.75 4.28
N PHE A 78 -7.01 0.99 3.31
CA PHE A 78 -6.55 1.54 2.04
C PHE A 78 -7.70 2.17 1.23
N VAL A 79 -8.84 1.49 1.14
CA VAL A 79 -10.05 2.04 0.48
C VAL A 79 -10.57 3.27 1.22
N LEU A 80 -10.64 3.23 2.55
CA LEU A 80 -11.05 4.38 3.35
C LEU A 80 -10.10 5.57 3.15
N GLY A 81 -8.79 5.32 3.11
CA GLY A 81 -7.79 6.36 2.80
C GLY A 81 -8.02 6.98 1.42
N ASN A 82 -8.34 6.17 0.40
CA ASN A 82 -8.69 6.67 -0.93
C ASN A 82 -9.99 7.48 -0.93
N VAL A 83 -11.00 7.07 -0.18
CA VAL A 83 -12.25 7.84 -0.03
C VAL A 83 -11.98 9.18 0.65
N VAL A 84 -11.15 9.21 1.70
CA VAL A 84 -10.76 10.46 2.36
C VAL A 84 -9.97 11.36 1.40
N ALA A 85 -9.05 10.80 0.61
CA ALA A 85 -8.31 11.55 -0.40
C ALA A 85 -9.24 12.14 -1.46
N ALA A 86 -10.20 11.35 -1.96
CA ALA A 86 -11.17 11.79 -2.97
C ALA A 86 -12.11 12.89 -2.47
N LEU A 87 -12.43 12.89 -1.17
CA LEU A 87 -13.25 13.93 -0.54
C LEU A 87 -12.42 15.08 0.04
N SER A 88 -11.10 15.04 -0.08
CA SER A 88 -10.24 16.04 0.55
C SER A 88 -10.31 17.37 -0.16
N SER A 89 -10.39 18.45 0.62
CA SER A 89 -10.38 19.83 0.13
C SER A 89 -9.17 20.63 0.65
N SER A 90 -8.23 19.97 1.32
CA SER A 90 -7.04 20.59 1.88
C SER A 90 -5.84 19.65 1.82
N PHE A 91 -4.65 20.25 1.71
CA PHE A 91 -3.39 19.52 1.67
C PHE A 91 -3.18 18.64 2.91
N GLU A 92 -3.54 19.13 4.10
CA GLU A 92 -3.39 18.41 5.37
C GLU A 92 -4.24 17.14 5.42
N LEU A 93 -5.49 17.22 4.94
CA LEU A 93 -6.38 16.06 4.90
C LEU A 93 -5.90 15.03 3.89
N LEU A 94 -5.39 15.49 2.73
CA LEU A 94 -4.77 14.63 1.73
C LEU A 94 -3.50 13.95 2.29
N LEU A 95 -2.69 14.66 3.08
CA LEU A 95 -1.51 14.13 3.76
C LEU A 95 -1.87 13.04 4.77
N ILE A 96 -2.91 13.25 5.58
CA ILE A 96 -3.41 12.23 6.52
C ILE A 96 -3.90 11.00 5.77
N ALA A 97 -4.68 11.19 4.70
CA ALA A 97 -5.12 10.09 3.83
C ALA A 97 -3.92 9.30 3.28
N ARG A 98 -2.88 9.99 2.82
CA ARG A 98 -1.62 9.39 2.35
C ARG A 98 -0.95 8.54 3.40
N ILE A 99 -0.88 9.01 4.64
CA ILE A 99 -0.30 8.24 5.74
C ILE A 99 -1.11 6.97 5.99
N ILE A 100 -2.45 7.05 6.04
CA ILE A 100 -3.32 5.87 6.24
C ILE A 100 -3.12 4.85 5.12
N MET A 101 -3.08 5.30 3.86
CA MET A 101 -2.84 4.44 2.70
C MET A 101 -1.44 3.80 2.75
N ALA A 102 -0.41 4.56 3.12
CA ALA A 102 0.96 4.07 3.23
C ALA A 102 1.12 2.99 4.29
N LEU A 103 0.55 3.22 5.49
CA LEU A 103 0.54 2.26 6.59
C LEU A 103 -0.15 0.95 6.18
N SER A 104 -1.31 1.07 5.54
CA SER A 104 -2.09 -0.08 5.06
C SER A 104 -1.36 -0.86 3.98
N SER A 105 -0.76 -0.14 3.01
CA SER A 105 0.01 -0.71 1.91
C SER A 105 1.25 -1.46 2.41
N GLY A 106 1.99 -0.88 3.36
CA GLY A 106 3.18 -1.49 3.95
C GLY A 106 2.86 -2.78 4.71
N LEU A 107 1.81 -2.75 5.52
CA LEU A 107 1.35 -3.94 6.23
C LEU A 107 0.84 -5.01 5.26
N PHE A 108 0.05 -4.62 4.25
CA PHE A 108 -0.42 -5.55 3.21
C PHE A 108 0.76 -6.25 2.53
N ALA A 109 1.78 -5.50 2.10
CA ALA A 109 2.94 -6.07 1.43
C ALA A 109 3.68 -7.11 2.29
N ALA A 110 3.93 -6.79 3.57
CA ALA A 110 4.57 -7.71 4.51
C ALA A 110 3.73 -8.96 4.74
N THR A 111 2.43 -8.82 5.03
CA THR A 111 1.53 -9.94 5.30
C THR A 111 1.29 -10.79 4.05
N ALA A 112 1.16 -10.17 2.87
CA ALA A 112 0.95 -10.86 1.60
C ALA A 112 2.16 -11.74 1.24
N GLN A 113 3.39 -11.21 1.31
CA GLN A 113 4.60 -11.98 1.04
C GLN A 113 4.76 -13.13 2.06
N GLY A 114 4.59 -12.85 3.35
CA GLY A 114 4.64 -13.87 4.39
C GLY A 114 3.58 -14.96 4.21
N THR A 115 2.38 -14.59 3.77
CA THR A 115 1.29 -15.53 3.46
C THR A 115 1.60 -16.36 2.24
N ALA A 116 2.09 -15.76 1.15
CA ALA A 116 2.46 -16.48 -0.06
C ALA A 116 3.52 -17.57 0.22
N VAL A 117 4.50 -17.26 1.08
CA VAL A 117 5.51 -18.22 1.56
C VAL A 117 4.90 -19.36 2.35
N ALA A 118 3.92 -19.10 3.22
CA ALA A 118 3.24 -20.12 4.02
C ALA A 118 2.29 -21.02 3.21
N LEU A 119 1.95 -20.63 1.98
CA LEU A 119 1.04 -21.37 1.09
C LEU A 119 1.76 -22.33 0.13
N VAL A 120 3.08 -22.41 0.19
CA VAL A 120 3.88 -23.22 -0.72
C VAL A 120 4.97 -24.01 0.01
N ASP A 121 5.44 -25.08 -0.61
CA ASP A 121 6.61 -25.81 -0.12
C ASP A 121 7.89 -24.97 -0.21
N ASP A 122 8.90 -25.32 0.58
CA ASP A 122 10.15 -24.57 0.75
C ASP A 122 10.86 -24.24 -0.57
N HIS A 123 10.86 -25.18 -1.52
CA HIS A 123 11.48 -25.02 -2.84
C HIS A 123 10.80 -23.97 -3.72
N HIS A 124 9.58 -23.54 -3.38
CA HIS A 124 8.76 -22.62 -4.18
C HIS A 124 8.59 -21.23 -3.54
N ARG A 125 9.16 -20.98 -2.36
CA ARG A 125 8.97 -19.73 -1.61
C ARG A 125 9.40 -18.50 -2.39
N ALA A 126 10.58 -18.54 -3.03
CA ALA A 126 11.07 -17.43 -3.85
C ALA A 126 10.13 -17.12 -5.03
N ARG A 127 9.60 -18.16 -5.68
CA ARG A 127 8.63 -18.02 -6.78
C ARG A 127 7.30 -17.45 -6.29
N ALA A 128 6.84 -17.83 -5.10
CA ALA A 128 5.62 -17.27 -4.52
C ALA A 128 5.76 -15.77 -4.24
N ILE A 129 6.88 -15.34 -3.65
CA ILE A 129 7.20 -13.91 -3.45
C ILE A 129 7.26 -13.20 -4.81
N ALA A 130 7.93 -13.78 -5.79
CA ALA A 130 8.06 -13.18 -7.12
C ALA A 130 6.70 -12.94 -7.79
N VAL A 131 5.71 -13.81 -7.60
CA VAL A 131 4.35 -13.57 -8.14
C VAL A 131 3.65 -12.42 -7.43
N VAL A 132 3.77 -12.30 -6.11
CA VAL A 132 3.18 -11.17 -5.36
C VAL A 132 3.84 -9.85 -5.78
N VAL A 133 5.17 -9.79 -5.77
CA VAL A 133 5.95 -8.62 -6.20
C VAL A 133 5.71 -8.31 -7.68
N GLY A 134 5.52 -9.34 -8.51
CA GLY A 134 5.16 -9.18 -9.91
C GLY A 134 3.88 -8.38 -10.11
N GLY A 135 2.92 -8.46 -9.19
CA GLY A 135 1.74 -7.58 -9.19
C GLY A 135 2.12 -6.09 -9.08
N THR A 136 3.05 -5.75 -8.19
CA THR A 136 3.58 -4.38 -8.05
C THR A 136 4.36 -3.93 -9.29
N THR A 137 5.09 -4.82 -9.96
CA THR A 137 5.85 -4.49 -11.18
C THR A 137 4.98 -4.27 -12.41
N VAL A 138 3.81 -4.93 -12.47
CA VAL A 138 2.86 -4.78 -13.58
C VAL A 138 2.02 -3.51 -13.48
N ALA A 139 1.84 -2.98 -12.26
CA ALA A 139 1.15 -1.73 -11.98
C ALA A 139 1.91 -0.53 -12.56
#